data_AF-A0A845LUY9-F1
#
_entry.id   AF-A0A845LUY9-F1
#
_cell.length_a   1.000
_cell.length_b   1.000
_cell.length_c   1.000
_cell.angle_alpha   90.00
_cell.angle_beta   90.00
_cell.angle_gamma   90.00
#
_symmetry.space_group_name_H-M   'P 1'
#
loop_
_entity.id
_entity.type
_entity.pdbx_description
1 polymer ?
#
loop_
_entity_poly.entity_id
_entity_poly.type
_entity_poly.pdbx_seq_one_letter_code
_entity_poly.pdbx_strand_id
1 'polypeptide(L)' 'MFKIPMSNPFEADMFVAMLEAEGIPYTVVDHSSLVFDGLFQMTMGWGHVEVPEEFRDSAEALRKNFVQEYAK' A
#
# COMPACT_ATOMS: atom_id res chain seq x y z
N MET A 1 6.00 -9.78 9.39
CA MET A 1 5.73 -8.98 8.16
C MET A 1 4.92 -7.78 8.59
N PHE A 2 5.42 -6.58 8.30
CA PHE A 2 4.79 -5.31 8.64
C PHE A 2 3.76 -4.93 7.60
N LYS A 3 2.56 -4.52 8.04
CA LYS A 3 1.41 -4.25 7.15
C LYS A 3 1.08 -2.77 7.13
N ILE A 4 0.95 -2.22 5.92
CA ILE A 4 0.62 -0.83 5.69
C ILE A 4 -0.74 -0.77 5.01
N PRO A 5 -1.81 -0.33 5.69
CA PRO A 5 -3.15 -0.25 5.11
C PRO A 5 -3.17 0.84 4.03
N MET A 6 -3.77 0.52 2.88
CA MET A 6 -3.91 1.42 1.75
C MET A 6 -5.38 1.79 1.57
N SER A 7 -5.64 3.07 1.28
CA SER A 7 -7.00 3.59 1.19
C SER A 7 -7.64 3.29 -0.18
N ASN A 8 -6.82 3.24 -1.22
CA ASN A 8 -7.25 3.08 -2.60
C ASN A 8 -6.16 2.38 -3.46
N PRO A 9 -6.49 1.84 -4.65
CA PRO A 9 -5.53 1.15 -5.51
C PRO A 9 -4.41 2.06 -6.02
N PHE A 10 -4.70 3.33 -6.30
CA PHE A 10 -3.71 4.26 -6.83
C PHE A 10 -2.59 4.57 -5.82
N GLU A 11 -2.95 4.78 -4.56
CA GLU A 11 -2.01 4.94 -3.44
C GLU A 11 -1.12 3.71 -3.29
N ALA A 12 -1.70 2.51 -3.41
CA ALA A 12 -0.94 1.27 -3.34
C ALA A 12 0.03 1.08 -4.51
N ASP A 13 -0.43 1.32 -5.74
CA ASP A 13 0.42 1.22 -6.94
C ASP A 13 1.60 2.20 -6.87
N MET A 14 1.35 3.45 -6.44
CA MET A 14 2.40 4.44 -6.25
C MET A 14 3.39 4.02 -5.16
N PHE A 15 2.87 3.54 -4.02
CA PHE A 15 3.71 3.12 -2.90
C PHE A 15 4.57 1.90 -3.26
N VAL A 16 4.01 0.95 -4.00
CA VAL A 16 4.75 -0.21 -4.53
C VAL A 16 5.85 0.20 -5.48
N ALA A 17 5.59 1.13 -6.41
CA ALA A 17 6.62 1.63 -7.32
C ALA A 17 7.79 2.29 -6.57
N MET A 18 7.52 2.96 -5.44
CA MET A 18 8.58 3.50 -4.57
C MET A 18 9.37 2.40 -3.87
N LEU A 19 8.69 1.36 -3.36
CA LEU A 19 9.35 0.20 -2.75
C LEU A 19 10.22 -0.55 -3.75
N GLU A 20 9.76 -0.74 -4.99
CA GLU A 20 10.55 -1.32 -6.09
C GLU A 20 11.79 -0.47 -6.40
N ALA A 21 11.64 0.85 -6.48
CA ALA A 21 12.75 1.76 -6.75
C ALA A 21 13.83 1.73 -5.65
N GLU A 22 13.43 1.54 -4.40
CA GLU A 22 14.31 1.38 -3.24
C GLU A 22 14.81 -0.07 -3.06
N GLY A 23 14.34 -1.01 -3.89
CA GLY A 23 14.71 -2.43 -3.83
C GLY A 23 14.16 -3.15 -2.59
N ILE A 24 13.08 -2.64 -2.00
CA ILE A 24 12.45 -3.21 -0.81
C ILE A 24 11.50 -4.32 -1.23
N PRO A 25 11.67 -5.57 -0.76
CA PRO A 25 10.71 -6.65 -1.02
C PRO A 25 9.35 -6.33 -0.39
N TYR A 26 8.27 -6.56 -1.15
CA TYR A 26 6.91 -6.27 -0.73
C TYR A 26 5.92 -7.35 -1.19
N THR A 27 4.73 -7.33 -0.62
CA THR A 27 3.61 -8.19 -1.02
C THR A 27 2.34 -7.37 -0.95
N VAL A 28 1.61 -7.27 -2.05
CA VAL A 28 0.32 -6.58 -2.09
C VAL A 28 -0.77 -7.57 -1.74
N VAL A 29 -1.61 -7.22 -0.77
CA VAL A 29 -2.81 -7.98 -0.42
C VAL A 29 -4.02 -7.09 -0.65
N ASP A 30 -4.71 -7.30 -1.77
CA ASP A 30 -5.97 -6.65 -2.04
C ASP A 30 -7.13 -7.51 -1.52
N HIS A 31 -8.15 -6.87 -0.94
CA HIS A 31 -9.38 -7.54 -0.50
C HIS A 31 -10.40 -7.68 -1.64
N SER A 32 -10.04 -7.31 -2.87
CA SER A 32 -10.91 -7.23 -4.03
C SER A 32 -10.83 -8.41 -4.99
N SER A 33 -9.97 -9.40 -4.72
CA SER A 33 -9.68 -10.54 -5.60
C SER A 33 -10.85 -11.51 -5.90
N LEU A 34 -12.10 -11.10 -5.69
CA LEU A 34 -13.29 -11.81 -6.12
C LEU A 34 -14.19 -10.91 -7.00
N VAL A 35 -13.86 -10.85 -8.29
CA VAL A 35 -14.77 -10.89 -9.47
C VAL A 35 -16.01 -9.97 -9.54
N PHE A 36 -16.19 -8.96 -8.68
CA PHE A 36 -17.34 -8.05 -8.79
C PHE A 36 -16.89 -6.61 -8.97
N ASP A 37 -16.86 -6.23 -10.25
CA ASP A 37 -16.55 -4.97 -10.91
C ASP A 37 -17.40 -3.76 -10.46
N GLY A 38 -17.43 -3.45 -9.15
CA GLY A 38 -17.75 -2.10 -8.69
C GLY A 38 -18.95 -1.88 -7.76
N LEU A 39 -19.29 -2.82 -6.87
CA LEU A 39 -20.41 -2.61 -5.92
C LEU A 39 -20.08 -2.78 -4.42
N PHE A 40 -18.82 -3.02 -4.04
CA PHE A 40 -18.47 -3.28 -2.63
C PHE A 40 -17.25 -2.50 -2.07
N GLN A 41 -16.90 -1.35 -2.67
CA GLN A 41 -15.82 -0.47 -2.16
C GLN A 41 -16.26 0.50 -1.05
N MET A 42 -17.03 0.09 -0.03
CA MET A 42 -17.48 1.06 1.00
C MET A 42 -17.20 0.72 2.46
N THR A 43 -16.68 -0.47 2.81
CA THR A 43 -16.53 -0.83 4.25
C THR A 43 -15.20 -1.42 4.70
N MET A 44 -14.35 -1.97 3.82
CA MET A 44 -13.16 -2.74 4.25
C MET A 44 -11.80 -2.10 3.93
N GLY A 45 -11.78 -0.95 3.24
CA GLY A 45 -10.54 -0.43 2.62
C GLY A 45 -10.11 -1.29 1.42
N TRP A 46 -9.20 -0.78 0.58
CA TRP A 46 -8.78 -1.49 -0.63
C TRP A 46 -7.92 -2.73 -0.33
N GLY A 47 -7.05 -2.62 0.66
CA GLY A 47 -6.13 -3.69 1.03
C GLY A 47 -4.96 -3.16 1.85
N HIS A 48 -3.86 -3.91 1.87
CA HIS A 48 -2.63 -3.50 2.53
C HIS A 48 -1.40 -4.01 1.79
N VAL A 49 -0.30 -3.28 1.92
CA VAL A 49 1.03 -3.70 1.45
C VAL A 49 1.80 -4.27 2.64
N GLU A 50 2.30 -5.48 2.50
CA GLU A 50 3.17 -6.12 3.48
C GLU A 50 4.63 -5.98 3.06
N VAL A 51 5.49 -5.64 4.01
CA VAL A 51 6.96 -5.61 3.84
C VAL A 51 7.61 -6.43 4.94
N PRO A 52 8.83 -6.97 4.73
CA PRO A 52 9.58 -7.59 5.81
C PRO A 52 9.86 -6.59 6.94
N GLU A 53 9.90 -7.08 8.18
CA GLU A 53 10.04 -6.20 9.36
C GLU A 53 11.37 -5.44 9.38
N GLU A 54 12.41 -5.98 8.77
CA GLU A 54 13.70 -5.32 8.58
C GLU A 54 13.62 -4.02 7.77
N PHE A 55 12.59 -3.88 6.92
CA PHE A 55 12.34 -2.67 6.11
C PHE A 55 11.22 -1.80 6.68
N ARG A 56 10.71 -2.10 7.87
CA ARG A 56 9.61 -1.35 8.49
C ARG A 56 9.90 0.15 8.55
N ASP A 57 11.08 0.53 9.02
CA ASP A 57 11.43 1.94 9.22
C ASP A 57 11.55 2.68 7.88
N SER A 58 12.16 2.04 6.87
CA SER A 58 12.26 2.57 5.52
C SER A 58 10.87 2.74 4.88
N ALA A 59 10.01 1.74 5.01
CA ALA A 59 8.66 1.78 4.47
C ALA A 59 7.77 2.82 5.18
N GLU A 60 7.91 2.98 6.51
CA GLU A 60 7.23 4.05 7.25
C GLU A 60 7.71 5.45 6.80
N ALA A 61 9.00 5.62 6.54
CA ALA A 61 9.56 6.88 6.05
C ALA A 61 9.00 7.22 4.66
N LEU A 62 9.00 6.25 3.74
CA LEU A 62 8.40 6.40 2.41
C LEU A 62 6.92 6.78 2.49
N ARG A 63 6.15 6.11 3.36
CA ARG A 63 4.72 6.42 3.55
C ARG A 63 4.50 7.84 4.06
N LYS A 64 5.32 8.30 5.01
CA LYS A 64 5.23 9.67 5.53
C LYS A 64 5.50 10.70 4.43
N ASN A 65 6.51 10.46 3.58
CA ASN A 65 6.81 11.34 2.46
C ASN A 65 5.64 11.39 1.46
N PHE A 66 5.08 10.22 1.12
CA PHE A 66 3.91 10.11 0.25
C PHE A 66 2.71 10.91 0.79
N VAL A 67 2.33 10.72 2.06
CA VAL A 67 1.20 11.45 2.65
C VAL A 67 1.43 12.96 2.64
N GLN A 68 2.66 13.45 2.83
CA GLN A 68 2.94 14.88 2.80
C GLN A 68 2.84 15.48 1.38
N GLU A 69 3.20 14.72 0.36
CA GLU A 69 3.25 15.18 -1.03
C GLU A 69 1.86 15.23 -1.68
N TYR A 70 0.95 14.33 -1.29
CA TYR A 70 -0.39 14.20 -1.88
C TYR A 70 -1.54 14.67 -0.97
N ALA A 71 -1.29 15.10 0.27
CA ALA A 71 -2.31 15.69 1.15
C ALA A 71 -2.48 17.22 0.99
N LYS A 72 -2.05 17.79 -0.14
CA LYS A 72 -2.14 19.23 -0.45
C LYS A 72 -3.19 19.54 -1.51
#